data_AF-A0A5C4MTE1-F1
#
_entry.id   AF-A0A5C4MTE1-F1
#
_cell.length_a   1.000
_cell.length_b   1.000
_cell.length_c   1.000
_cell.angle_alpha   90.00
_cell.angle_beta   90.00
_cell.angle_gamma   90.00
#
_symmetry.space_group_name_H-M   'P 1'
#
loop_
_entity.id
_entity.type
_entity.pdbx_description
1 polymer ?
#
loop_
_entity_poly.entity_id
_entity_poly.type
_entity_poly.pdbx_seq_one_letter_code
_entity_poly.pdbx_strand_id
1 'polypeptide(L)'
;MKITPTINPAAASLLDDTRAAVLGAGAMIRAELHRPGGPRQGAGYDKAPIDTEVEQFLQEKLQALHPCNWQGEELPRHRGHHSDTWVVDPQDGTRAFLKGLRGSAISVALVRNGRPVLAVVYAPTAPDDAGDLFTWADGVAPTRNGVALQPLGTLAGRIERRQVPYDASVVIGMNETAGDYARVNHTALSPAGVLAMPSIAYRLALAAAGEVDAAVSLTGGLESYDVAAGHALVEAAGGEVLQLNGRPLVHGPASSFMGCVGGRAGLVGEVIRRVTSIPGSTRVPRHPAKPRRRIVSASVLSRAQGCLLGQFAGDALGAQVEFLSPADIRRKHPQGVTEMRPGGTWGLLAGQITDDSEMALALARGLLEEGGFNAKAVGQAYLAWGASDPFDMGGTTRAGLSALAGRGVPSTLSQANGALMRVSPIGVACAGDPARAAAWARADAALTHPHPVCVAASSAFAAAIAAGVAGADPATMWAVAHAQAGEGAGADEVRSCLVEAREAGPQDATRKAGWVLIALSNAAHRLWTGQGLEAALVETVGMGGDTDTNAAICGALLGATQGREAVPMTWRRQVLGCRAVKGVGVRQPRPAVYWTDDAVDLAEGLTALAMRAA
;
A
#
# COMPACT_ATOMS: atom_id res chain seq x y z
N MET A 1 -19.15 -44.89 -32.78
CA MET A 1 -18.37 -44.16 -31.76
C MET A 1 -19.37 -43.71 -30.70
N LYS A 2 -19.40 -44.36 -29.53
CA LYS A 2 -20.35 -44.00 -28.47
C LYS A 2 -19.89 -42.68 -27.85
N ILE A 3 -20.69 -41.62 -28.01
CA ILE A 3 -20.50 -40.36 -27.30
C ILE A 3 -20.84 -40.66 -25.84
N THR A 4 -19.83 -40.91 -25.02
CA THR A 4 -19.99 -40.91 -23.57
C THR A 4 -20.50 -39.51 -23.20
N PRO A 5 -21.63 -39.36 -22.50
CA PRO A 5 -22.01 -38.05 -22.01
C PRO A 5 -20.89 -37.62 -21.05
N THR A 6 -20.20 -36.54 -21.39
CA THR A 6 -19.21 -35.93 -20.48
C THR A 6 -19.97 -35.43 -19.27
N ILE A 7 -20.03 -36.26 -18.23
CA ILE A 7 -20.46 -35.83 -16.91
C ILE A 7 -19.35 -34.90 -16.43
N ASN A 8 -19.63 -33.60 -16.48
CA ASN A 8 -18.66 -32.63 -16.00
C ASN A 8 -18.51 -32.75 -14.48
N PRO A 9 -17.27 -32.75 -13.95
CA PRO A 9 -17.06 -32.77 -12.50
C PRO A 9 -17.63 -31.51 -11.85
N ALA A 10 -17.96 -31.63 -10.56
CA ALA A 10 -18.27 -30.48 -9.72
C ALA A 10 -17.03 -29.57 -9.64
N ALA A 11 -17.19 -28.27 -9.85
CA ALA A 11 -16.06 -27.35 -9.86
C ALA A 11 -15.29 -27.38 -8.52
N ALA A 12 -16.01 -27.50 -7.40
CA ALA A 12 -15.42 -27.64 -6.07
C ALA A 12 -14.41 -28.80 -5.96
N SER A 13 -14.60 -29.91 -6.68
CA SER A 13 -13.67 -31.04 -6.61
C SER A 13 -12.37 -30.81 -7.38
N LEU A 14 -12.32 -29.80 -8.25
CA LEU A 14 -11.11 -29.44 -9.03
C LEU A 14 -10.30 -28.32 -8.36
N LEU A 15 -10.88 -27.62 -7.37
CA LEU A 15 -10.34 -26.35 -6.88
C LEU A 15 -8.97 -26.50 -6.21
N ASP A 16 -8.79 -27.49 -5.35
CA ASP A 16 -7.55 -27.67 -4.60
C ASP A 16 -6.38 -28.07 -5.51
N ASP A 17 -6.63 -28.94 -6.50
CA ASP A 17 -5.62 -29.35 -7.47
C ASP A 17 -5.29 -28.23 -8.47
N THR A 18 -6.30 -27.46 -8.89
CA THR A 18 -6.10 -26.26 -9.71
C THR A 18 -5.26 -25.23 -8.95
N ARG A 19 -5.56 -25.01 -7.66
CA ARG A 19 -4.78 -24.15 -6.77
C ARG A 19 -3.32 -24.62 -6.69
N ALA A 20 -3.09 -25.92 -6.50
CA ALA A 20 -1.74 -26.47 -6.42
C ALA A 20 -0.94 -26.24 -7.71
N ALA A 21 -1.57 -26.42 -8.89
CA ALA A 21 -0.95 -26.11 -10.18
C ALA A 21 -0.58 -24.63 -10.28
N VAL A 22 -1.49 -23.71 -9.93
CA VAL A 22 -1.23 -22.26 -9.98
C VAL A 22 -0.12 -21.83 -9.00
N LEU A 23 -0.05 -22.43 -7.81
CA LEU A 23 1.05 -22.18 -6.87
C LEU A 23 2.41 -22.62 -7.43
N GLY A 24 2.45 -23.76 -8.15
CA GLY A 24 3.64 -24.21 -8.87
C GLY A 24 4.08 -23.22 -9.95
N ALA A 25 3.14 -22.76 -10.78
CA ALA A 25 3.38 -21.72 -11.78
C ALA A 25 3.87 -20.41 -11.13
N GLY A 26 3.28 -19.99 -10.02
CA GLY A 26 3.69 -18.77 -9.33
C GLY A 26 5.11 -18.84 -8.75
N ALA A 27 5.58 -20.03 -8.38
CA ALA A 27 6.98 -20.22 -8.00
C ALA A 27 7.95 -19.96 -9.18
N MET A 28 7.56 -20.31 -10.40
CA MET A 28 8.32 -20.01 -11.62
C MET A 28 8.38 -18.49 -11.86
N ILE A 29 7.25 -17.79 -11.73
CA ILE A 29 7.19 -16.32 -11.86
C ILE A 29 8.05 -15.62 -10.81
N ARG A 30 8.01 -16.04 -9.54
CA ARG A 30 8.88 -15.48 -8.49
C ARG A 30 10.35 -15.67 -8.82
N ALA A 31 10.74 -16.89 -9.21
CA ALA A 31 12.12 -17.18 -9.57
C ALA A 31 12.59 -16.32 -10.74
N GLU A 32 11.72 -16.06 -11.71
CA GLU A 32 12.00 -15.20 -12.86
C GLU A 32 12.17 -13.72 -12.45
N LEU A 33 11.31 -13.18 -11.56
CA LEU A 33 11.43 -11.80 -11.08
C LEU A 33 12.78 -11.55 -10.39
N HIS A 34 13.23 -12.51 -9.60
CA HIS A 34 14.43 -12.40 -8.75
C HIS A 34 15.73 -12.81 -9.45
N ARG A 35 15.70 -13.04 -10.76
CA ARG A 35 16.91 -13.31 -11.54
C ARG A 35 17.91 -12.14 -11.42
N PRO A 36 19.21 -12.42 -11.45
CA PRO A 36 20.21 -11.37 -11.63
C PRO A 36 19.92 -10.60 -12.92
N GLY A 37 19.72 -9.28 -12.81
CA GLY A 37 19.33 -8.42 -13.94
C GLY A 37 17.82 -8.28 -14.19
N GLY A 38 16.99 -8.96 -13.39
CA GLY A 38 15.53 -8.96 -13.53
C GLY A 38 15.01 -10.01 -14.53
N PRO A 39 13.69 -10.01 -14.80
CA PRO A 39 13.05 -10.98 -15.66
C PRO A 39 13.55 -10.91 -17.11
N ARG A 40 13.61 -12.06 -17.79
CA ARG A 40 14.01 -12.16 -19.20
C ARG A 40 13.00 -11.47 -20.10
N GLN A 41 13.50 -10.65 -21.03
CA GLN A 41 12.70 -10.06 -22.09
C GLN A 41 12.74 -10.92 -23.35
N GLY A 42 11.58 -11.18 -23.95
CA GLY A 42 11.41 -11.96 -25.17
C GLY A 42 11.50 -11.10 -26.44
N ALA A 43 11.07 -11.67 -27.57
CA ALA A 43 10.98 -10.94 -28.83
C ALA A 43 9.84 -9.90 -28.77
N GLY A 44 10.20 -8.62 -28.61
CA GLY A 44 9.28 -7.50 -28.48
C GLY A 44 9.39 -6.78 -27.14
N TYR A 45 8.57 -5.74 -26.96
CA TYR A 45 8.59 -4.93 -25.73
C TYR A 45 7.68 -5.47 -24.62
N ASP A 46 6.74 -6.35 -24.95
CA ASP A 46 5.64 -6.77 -24.06
C ASP A 46 5.52 -8.30 -23.92
N LYS A 47 6.58 -9.07 -24.20
CA LYS A 47 6.58 -10.54 -24.07
C LYS A 47 7.71 -11.00 -23.16
N ALA A 48 7.42 -11.89 -22.22
CA ALA A 48 8.43 -12.57 -21.41
C ALA A 48 8.44 -14.07 -21.75
N PRO A 49 9.61 -14.71 -21.96
CA PRO A 49 9.66 -16.16 -22.23
C PRO A 49 8.99 -17.02 -21.15
N ILE A 50 8.98 -16.50 -19.90
CA ILE A 50 8.34 -17.16 -18.77
C ILE A 50 6.82 -17.33 -18.97
N ASP A 51 6.17 -16.46 -19.75
CA ASP A 51 4.73 -16.49 -19.97
C ASP A 51 4.35 -17.77 -20.72
N THR A 52 5.11 -18.09 -21.79
CA THR A 52 4.96 -19.35 -22.54
C THR A 52 5.33 -20.59 -21.70
N GLU A 53 6.42 -20.51 -20.91
CA GLU A 53 6.87 -21.60 -20.03
C GLU A 53 5.80 -21.94 -18.97
N VAL A 54 5.18 -20.91 -18.37
CA VAL A 54 4.11 -21.06 -17.37
C VAL A 54 2.82 -21.56 -18.01
N GLU A 55 2.43 -21.04 -19.18
CA GLU A 55 1.22 -21.54 -19.85
C GLU A 55 1.35 -23.02 -20.22
N GLN A 56 2.51 -23.45 -20.72
CA GLN A 56 2.76 -24.86 -21.04
C GLN A 56 2.64 -25.75 -19.79
N PHE A 57 3.23 -25.31 -18.68
CA PHE A 57 3.12 -26.00 -17.40
C PHE A 57 1.67 -26.11 -16.93
N LEU A 58 0.92 -25.01 -16.97
CA LEU A 58 -0.50 -24.99 -16.59
C LEU A 58 -1.34 -25.85 -17.53
N GLN A 59 -1.11 -25.80 -18.84
CA GLN A 59 -1.83 -26.59 -19.81
C GLN A 59 -1.68 -28.08 -19.56
N GLU A 60 -0.45 -28.55 -19.31
CA GLU A 60 -0.19 -29.96 -18.96
C GLU A 60 -0.97 -30.37 -17.69
N LYS A 61 -0.87 -29.60 -16.61
CA LYS A 61 -1.50 -29.94 -15.33
C LYS A 61 -3.02 -29.87 -15.39
N LEU A 62 -3.58 -28.77 -15.92
CA LEU A 62 -5.02 -28.55 -15.94
C LEU A 62 -5.75 -29.49 -16.91
N GLN A 63 -5.14 -29.82 -18.06
CA GLN A 63 -5.72 -30.81 -18.98
C GLN A 63 -5.66 -32.23 -18.41
N ALA A 64 -4.66 -32.55 -17.58
CA ALA A 64 -4.62 -33.83 -16.86
C ALA A 64 -5.72 -33.92 -15.79
N LEU A 65 -6.07 -32.81 -15.14
CA LEU A 65 -7.15 -32.73 -14.16
C LEU A 65 -8.54 -32.81 -14.81
N HIS A 66 -8.75 -32.05 -15.87
CA HIS A 66 -10.03 -32.01 -16.59
C HIS A 66 -9.81 -31.73 -18.09
N PRO A 67 -9.78 -32.77 -18.92
CA PRO A 67 -9.59 -32.65 -20.36
C PRO A 67 -10.75 -31.89 -21.02
N CYS A 68 -10.50 -30.67 -21.50
CA CYS A 68 -11.52 -29.85 -22.16
C CYS A 68 -10.92 -28.85 -23.16
N ASN A 69 -11.70 -27.88 -23.63
CA ASN A 69 -11.18 -26.85 -24.53
C ASN A 69 -10.12 -25.98 -23.82
N TRP A 70 -9.21 -25.38 -24.59
CA TRP A 70 -8.17 -24.50 -24.08
C TRP A 70 -8.19 -23.13 -24.74
N GLN A 71 -8.20 -22.08 -23.93
CA GLN A 71 -8.05 -20.69 -24.34
C GLN A 71 -7.02 -20.00 -23.44
N GLY A 72 -5.75 -20.12 -23.81
CA GLY A 72 -4.67 -19.34 -23.21
C GLY A 72 -4.27 -18.13 -24.04
N GLU A 73 -3.42 -17.29 -23.47
CA GLU A 73 -2.91 -16.06 -24.09
C GLU A 73 -1.76 -16.34 -25.08
N GLU A 74 -0.82 -17.22 -24.72
CA GLU A 74 0.44 -17.44 -25.43
C GLU A 74 0.43 -18.67 -26.35
N LEU A 75 -0.26 -19.75 -25.98
CA LEU A 75 -0.28 -20.99 -26.77
C LEU A 75 -1.47 -21.08 -27.73
N PRO A 76 -1.39 -21.93 -28.79
CA PRO A 76 -2.52 -22.16 -29.68
C PRO A 76 -3.78 -22.61 -28.93
N ARG A 77 -4.91 -21.98 -29.24
CA ARG A 77 -6.22 -22.34 -28.69
C ARG A 77 -6.63 -23.74 -29.16
N HIS A 78 -7.17 -24.56 -28.25
CA HIS A 78 -7.75 -25.86 -28.58
C HIS A 78 -9.28 -25.77 -28.49
N ARG A 79 -9.97 -25.98 -29.63
CA ARG A 79 -11.44 -25.91 -29.71
C ARG A 79 -12.00 -27.27 -30.09
N GLY A 80 -12.81 -27.84 -29.20
CA GLY A 80 -13.59 -29.05 -29.42
C GLY A 80 -15.08 -28.82 -29.11
N HIS A 81 -15.84 -29.91 -28.99
CA HIS A 81 -17.26 -29.89 -28.66
C HIS A 81 -17.55 -29.93 -27.15
N HIS A 82 -16.52 -29.81 -26.30
CA HIS A 82 -16.68 -29.83 -24.86
C HIS A 82 -17.42 -28.56 -24.37
N SER A 83 -18.27 -28.67 -23.34
CA SER A 83 -19.01 -27.51 -22.77
C SER A 83 -18.12 -26.60 -21.93
N ASP A 84 -17.04 -27.17 -21.42
CA ASP A 84 -16.07 -26.50 -20.56
C ASP A 84 -14.83 -26.07 -21.35
N THR A 85 -14.26 -24.95 -20.94
CA THR A 85 -13.03 -24.39 -21.46
C THR A 85 -12.16 -23.90 -20.31
N TRP A 86 -10.91 -24.35 -20.25
CA TRP A 86 -9.89 -23.69 -19.45
C TRP A 86 -9.51 -22.37 -20.11
N VAL A 87 -9.63 -21.28 -19.35
CA VAL A 87 -9.27 -19.94 -19.78
C VAL A 87 -8.12 -19.46 -18.88
N VAL A 88 -6.97 -19.18 -19.48
CA VAL A 88 -5.71 -18.96 -18.74
C VAL A 88 -4.95 -17.77 -19.27
N ASP A 89 -4.61 -16.85 -18.37
CA ASP A 89 -3.54 -15.87 -18.58
C ASP A 89 -2.37 -16.28 -17.65
N PRO A 90 -1.22 -16.68 -18.21
CA PRO A 90 -0.07 -17.11 -17.43
C PRO A 90 0.58 -15.98 -16.63
N GLN A 91 0.39 -14.71 -17.04
CA GLN A 91 1.02 -13.54 -16.44
C GLN A 91 0.31 -12.24 -16.88
N ASP A 92 -0.87 -11.95 -16.32
CA ASP A 92 -1.56 -10.69 -16.58
C ASP A 92 -0.72 -9.54 -16.02
N GLY A 93 -0.37 -8.59 -16.88
CA GLY A 93 0.52 -7.48 -16.55
C GLY A 93 2.00 -7.68 -16.90
N THR A 94 2.34 -8.55 -17.87
CA THR A 94 3.72 -8.80 -18.38
C THR A 94 4.56 -7.54 -18.55
N ARG A 95 4.01 -6.45 -19.11
CA ARG A 95 4.76 -5.20 -19.30
C ARG A 95 5.23 -4.57 -17.99
N ALA A 96 4.43 -4.65 -16.93
CA ALA A 96 4.82 -4.15 -15.61
C ALA A 96 5.81 -5.11 -14.94
N PHE A 97 5.59 -6.42 -15.08
CA PHE A 97 6.50 -7.47 -14.63
C PHE A 97 7.91 -7.29 -15.22
N LEU A 98 8.03 -7.04 -16.54
CA LEU A 98 9.31 -6.79 -17.23
C LEU A 98 10.04 -5.54 -16.73
N LYS A 99 9.32 -4.55 -16.17
CA LYS A 99 9.91 -3.39 -15.49
C LYS A 99 10.31 -3.69 -14.05
N GLY A 100 10.16 -4.94 -13.62
CA GLY A 100 10.38 -5.41 -12.27
C GLY A 100 9.30 -4.95 -11.29
N LEU A 101 8.10 -4.54 -11.72
CA LEU A 101 7.01 -4.15 -10.82
C LEU A 101 6.32 -5.38 -10.22
N ARG A 102 5.89 -5.28 -8.96
CA ARG A 102 5.00 -6.26 -8.32
C ARG A 102 3.56 -6.05 -8.80
N GLY A 103 2.74 -7.10 -8.75
CA GLY A 103 1.30 -7.02 -9.01
C GLY A 103 0.86 -7.49 -10.40
N SER A 104 1.72 -8.20 -11.12
CA SER A 104 1.25 -9.13 -12.15
C SER A 104 0.63 -10.37 -11.50
N ALA A 105 -0.22 -11.08 -12.23
CA ALA A 105 -0.92 -12.24 -11.68
C ALA A 105 -1.18 -13.33 -12.71
N ILE A 106 -1.18 -14.58 -12.24
CA ILE A 106 -1.71 -15.72 -12.99
C ILE A 106 -3.23 -15.70 -12.83
N SER A 107 -3.97 -15.80 -13.94
CA SER A 107 -5.43 -15.86 -13.99
C SER A 107 -5.86 -17.19 -14.61
N VAL A 108 -6.56 -18.02 -13.83
CA VAL A 108 -7.07 -19.33 -14.31
C VAL A 108 -8.55 -19.42 -13.99
N ALA A 109 -9.37 -19.70 -15.01
CA ALA A 109 -10.79 -19.99 -14.85
C ALA A 109 -11.22 -21.24 -15.61
N LEU A 110 -12.17 -21.99 -15.05
CA LEU A 110 -12.94 -22.97 -15.82
C LEU A 110 -14.26 -22.32 -16.21
N VAL A 111 -14.52 -22.20 -17.51
CA VAL A 111 -15.76 -21.61 -18.05
C VAL A 111 -16.64 -22.72 -18.60
N ARG A 112 -17.87 -22.84 -18.10
CA ARG A 112 -18.88 -23.81 -18.52
C ARG A 112 -20.06 -23.07 -19.14
N ASN A 113 -20.37 -23.36 -20.41
CA ASN A 113 -21.46 -22.69 -21.16
C ASN A 113 -21.39 -21.15 -21.08
N GLY A 114 -20.17 -20.61 -21.16
CA GLY A 114 -19.91 -19.17 -21.13
C GLY A 114 -19.97 -18.50 -19.76
N ARG A 115 -20.13 -19.28 -18.67
CA ARG A 115 -20.07 -18.79 -17.29
C ARG A 115 -18.88 -19.39 -16.53
N PRO A 116 -18.08 -18.59 -15.81
CA PRO A 116 -17.06 -19.14 -14.93
C PRO A 116 -17.67 -19.98 -13.81
N VAL A 117 -17.10 -21.17 -13.57
CA VAL A 117 -17.50 -22.08 -12.48
C VAL A 117 -16.36 -22.37 -11.51
N LEU A 118 -15.12 -22.01 -11.87
CA LEU A 118 -13.93 -22.10 -11.04
C LEU A 118 -13.04 -20.91 -11.38
N ALA A 119 -12.40 -20.32 -10.37
CA ALA A 119 -11.43 -19.25 -10.53
C ALA A 119 -10.28 -19.37 -9.55
N VAL A 120 -9.06 -19.14 -10.04
CA VAL A 120 -7.86 -18.91 -9.26
C VAL A 120 -7.15 -17.70 -9.84
N VAL A 121 -6.95 -16.67 -9.02
CA VAL A 121 -6.09 -15.51 -9.34
C VAL A 121 -4.95 -15.51 -8.34
N TYR A 122 -3.71 -15.52 -8.82
CA TYR A 122 -2.54 -15.52 -7.95
C TYR A 122 -1.56 -14.43 -8.35
N ALA A 123 -1.33 -13.45 -7.48
CA ALA A 123 -0.26 -12.47 -7.63
C ALA A 123 0.97 -12.95 -6.85
N PRO A 124 1.91 -13.69 -7.46
CA PRO A 124 2.91 -14.47 -6.71
C PRO A 124 3.99 -13.62 -6.02
N THR A 125 4.10 -12.35 -6.41
CA THR A 125 5.10 -11.37 -5.95
C THR A 125 4.46 -10.13 -5.33
N ALA A 126 3.14 -10.11 -5.13
CA ALA A 126 2.46 -8.98 -4.53
C ALA A 126 1.61 -9.42 -3.35
N PRO A 127 1.31 -8.51 -2.42
CA PRO A 127 1.90 -7.16 -2.24
C PRO A 127 3.34 -7.18 -1.68
N ASP A 128 3.79 -8.36 -1.25
CA ASP A 128 5.16 -8.71 -0.89
C ASP A 128 5.48 -10.09 -1.46
N ASP A 129 6.63 -10.67 -1.09
CA ASP A 129 7.11 -11.92 -1.70
C ASP A 129 6.38 -13.19 -1.21
N ALA A 130 5.43 -13.08 -0.26
CA ALA A 130 4.58 -14.21 0.13
C ALA A 130 3.54 -14.55 -0.97
N GLY A 131 3.21 -13.56 -1.79
CA GLY A 131 2.16 -13.64 -2.81
C GLY A 131 0.75 -13.54 -2.24
N ASP A 132 -0.24 -13.32 -3.11
CA ASP A 132 -1.64 -13.13 -2.75
C ASP A 132 -2.55 -13.97 -3.65
N LEU A 133 -3.20 -14.97 -3.07
CA LEU A 133 -3.94 -16.01 -3.76
C LEU A 133 -5.44 -15.90 -3.49
N PHE A 134 -6.22 -15.85 -4.56
CA PHE A 134 -7.68 -15.86 -4.53
C PHE A 134 -8.20 -17.12 -5.20
N THR A 135 -9.16 -17.76 -4.57
CA THR A 135 -9.78 -18.99 -5.10
C THR A 135 -11.29 -18.97 -4.93
N TRP A 136 -11.98 -19.56 -5.90
CA TRP A 136 -13.41 -19.82 -5.81
C TRP A 136 -13.81 -20.95 -6.75
N ALA A 137 -14.85 -21.69 -6.38
CA ALA A 137 -15.55 -22.60 -7.28
C ALA A 137 -17.05 -22.63 -6.94
N ASP A 138 -17.87 -23.00 -7.92
CA ASP A 138 -19.30 -23.16 -7.72
C ASP A 138 -19.59 -24.14 -6.57
N GLY A 139 -20.47 -23.74 -5.66
CA GLY A 139 -20.80 -24.47 -4.44
C GLY A 139 -19.90 -24.21 -3.23
N VAL A 140 -18.84 -23.40 -3.33
CA VAL A 140 -17.99 -23.01 -2.17
C VAL A 140 -17.85 -21.49 -2.04
N ALA A 141 -17.47 -21.03 -0.84
CA ALA A 141 -17.21 -19.62 -0.58
C ALA A 141 -15.86 -19.18 -1.20
N PRO A 142 -15.77 -17.95 -1.75
CA PRO A 142 -14.50 -17.44 -2.26
C PRO A 142 -13.53 -17.19 -1.10
N THR A 143 -12.23 -17.41 -1.32
CA THR A 143 -11.18 -17.22 -0.30
C THR A 143 -10.02 -16.37 -0.81
N ARG A 144 -9.34 -15.68 0.11
CA ARG A 144 -8.03 -15.06 -0.06
C ARG A 144 -7.06 -15.70 0.91
N ASN A 145 -5.98 -16.29 0.43
CA ASN A 145 -4.96 -17.00 1.23
C ASN A 145 -5.57 -18.02 2.20
N GLY A 146 -6.64 -18.71 1.78
CA GLY A 146 -7.36 -19.70 2.58
C GLY A 146 -8.39 -19.14 3.55
N VAL A 147 -8.51 -17.81 3.68
CA VAL A 147 -9.52 -17.14 4.52
C VAL A 147 -10.72 -16.75 3.66
N ALA A 148 -11.93 -17.09 4.10
CA ALA A 148 -13.16 -16.75 3.37
C ALA A 148 -13.34 -15.22 3.23
N LEU A 149 -13.72 -14.78 2.03
CA LEU A 149 -14.03 -13.38 1.77
C LEU A 149 -15.36 -13.00 2.43
N GLN A 150 -15.45 -11.74 2.87
CA GLN A 150 -16.70 -11.15 3.32
C GLN A 150 -17.54 -10.73 2.11
N PRO A 151 -18.88 -10.91 2.13
CA PRO A 151 -19.74 -10.45 1.05
C PRO A 151 -19.67 -8.94 0.82
N LEU A 152 -19.51 -8.53 -0.43
CA LEU A 152 -19.55 -7.12 -0.86
C LEU A 152 -20.93 -6.52 -0.54
N GLY A 153 -20.93 -5.45 0.26
CA GLY A 153 -22.16 -4.79 0.73
C GLY A 153 -22.51 -5.06 2.19
N THR A 154 -21.70 -5.84 2.92
CA THR A 154 -21.77 -5.95 4.38
C THR A 154 -20.69 -5.09 5.05
N LEU A 155 -20.94 -3.78 5.22
CA LEU A 155 -20.11 -2.99 6.13
C LEU A 155 -20.70 -3.16 7.55
N ALA A 156 -19.90 -3.66 8.50
CA ALA A 156 -20.25 -3.76 9.93
C ALA A 156 -21.66 -4.34 10.21
N GLY A 157 -22.01 -5.47 9.60
CA GLY A 157 -23.24 -6.21 9.93
C GLY A 157 -24.55 -5.53 9.50
N ARG A 158 -24.52 -4.49 8.67
CA ARG A 158 -25.73 -3.88 8.09
C ARG A 158 -25.83 -4.23 6.62
N ILE A 159 -26.85 -5.00 6.25
CA ILE A 159 -27.28 -5.17 4.86
C ILE A 159 -28.02 -3.91 4.45
N GLU A 160 -27.29 -2.89 4.01
CA GLU A 160 -27.92 -1.73 3.39
C GLU A 160 -28.10 -1.99 1.89
N ARG A 161 -29.31 -2.44 1.50
CA ARG A 161 -29.80 -2.33 0.12
C ARG A 161 -30.10 -0.87 -0.31
N ARG A 162 -29.57 0.12 0.44
CA ARG A 162 -29.63 1.55 0.09
C ARG A 162 -28.55 1.84 -0.96
N GLN A 163 -28.79 2.86 -1.80
CA GLN A 163 -27.78 3.39 -2.73
C GLN A 163 -26.42 3.47 -2.02
N VAL A 164 -25.45 2.68 -2.48
CA VAL A 164 -24.09 2.79 -1.98
C VAL A 164 -23.61 4.21 -2.32
N PRO A 165 -23.28 5.05 -1.32
CA PRO A 165 -22.86 6.41 -1.59
C PRO A 165 -21.54 6.41 -2.35
N TYR A 166 -21.46 7.23 -3.40
CA TYR A 166 -20.20 7.56 -4.07
C TYR A 166 -19.56 8.73 -3.34
N ASP A 167 -18.73 8.44 -2.33
CA ASP A 167 -18.09 9.44 -1.47
C ASP A 167 -16.57 9.23 -1.34
N ALA A 168 -15.91 10.01 -0.48
CA ALA A 168 -14.46 10.00 -0.31
C ALA A 168 -13.89 8.73 0.35
N SER A 169 -14.75 7.82 0.81
CA SER A 169 -14.32 6.49 1.27
C SER A 169 -14.11 5.50 0.12
N VAL A 170 -14.65 5.81 -1.08
CA VAL A 170 -14.55 4.97 -2.27
C VAL A 170 -13.12 5.01 -2.82
N VAL A 171 -12.58 3.84 -3.14
CA VAL A 171 -11.27 3.66 -3.77
C VAL A 171 -11.40 2.83 -5.03
N ILE A 172 -10.85 3.34 -6.14
CA ILE A 172 -10.95 2.72 -7.47
C ILE A 172 -9.59 2.17 -7.90
N GLY A 173 -9.51 0.88 -8.19
CA GLY A 173 -8.33 0.23 -8.77
C GLY A 173 -8.26 0.46 -10.27
N MET A 174 -7.16 1.04 -10.74
CA MET A 174 -6.87 1.32 -12.16
C MET A 174 -5.48 0.79 -12.53
N ASN A 175 -5.14 0.83 -13.82
CA ASN A 175 -3.84 0.34 -14.30
C ASN A 175 -2.65 1.07 -13.66
N GLU A 176 -1.44 0.52 -13.81
CA GLU A 176 -0.22 1.03 -13.17
C GLU A 176 0.16 2.46 -13.58
N THR A 177 -0.33 2.93 -14.73
CA THR A 177 -0.11 4.30 -15.21
C THR A 177 -1.14 5.31 -14.70
N ALA A 178 -2.15 4.89 -13.92
CA ALA A 178 -3.21 5.77 -13.45
C ALA A 178 -2.70 6.97 -12.64
N GLY A 179 -1.55 6.82 -11.96
CA GLY A 179 -0.88 7.94 -11.30
C GLY A 179 -0.45 9.06 -12.26
N ASP A 180 -0.06 8.74 -13.49
CA ASP A 180 0.31 9.73 -14.51
C ASP A 180 -0.91 10.53 -15.02
N TYR A 181 -2.12 10.05 -14.73
CA TYR A 181 -3.39 10.67 -15.10
C TYR A 181 -4.11 11.29 -13.89
N ALA A 182 -3.39 11.55 -12.79
CA ALA A 182 -3.98 12.01 -11.53
C ALA A 182 -4.99 13.17 -11.67
N ARG A 183 -4.71 14.18 -12.52
CA ARG A 183 -5.63 15.30 -12.75
C ARG A 183 -6.92 14.88 -13.46
N VAL A 184 -6.82 14.02 -14.47
CA VAL A 184 -7.96 13.50 -15.24
C VAL A 184 -8.80 12.60 -14.34
N ASN A 185 -8.14 11.70 -13.61
CA ASN A 185 -8.77 10.81 -12.65
C ASN A 185 -9.47 11.59 -11.54
N HIS A 186 -8.84 12.63 -10.97
CA HIS A 186 -9.48 13.50 -9.98
C HIS A 186 -10.72 14.18 -10.55
N THR A 187 -10.67 14.66 -11.79
CA THR A 187 -11.83 15.30 -12.44
C THR A 187 -13.00 14.33 -12.64
N ALA A 188 -12.72 13.07 -13.01
CA ALA A 188 -13.76 12.04 -13.24
C ALA A 188 -14.31 11.49 -11.94
N LEU A 189 -13.40 11.15 -11.04
CA LEU A 189 -13.64 10.22 -9.95
C LEU A 189 -13.74 10.92 -8.60
N SER A 190 -13.48 12.22 -8.50
CA SER A 190 -13.68 12.93 -7.24
C SER A 190 -15.12 12.72 -6.72
N PRO A 191 -15.28 12.39 -5.42
CA PRO A 191 -14.27 12.41 -4.37
C PRO A 191 -13.48 11.10 -4.11
N ALA A 192 -13.64 10.06 -4.94
CA ALA A 192 -12.98 8.77 -4.75
C ALA A 192 -11.44 8.83 -4.91
N GLY A 193 -10.75 8.02 -4.12
CA GLY A 193 -9.32 7.74 -4.27
C GLY A 193 -9.04 6.77 -5.43
N VAL A 194 -7.80 6.73 -5.91
CA VAL A 194 -7.40 5.83 -7.00
C VAL A 194 -6.14 5.03 -6.63
N LEU A 195 -6.21 3.71 -6.72
CA LEU A 195 -5.05 2.83 -6.56
C LEU A 195 -4.57 2.37 -7.94
N ALA A 196 -3.27 2.53 -8.21
CA ALA A 196 -2.66 2.09 -9.44
C ALA A 196 -2.06 0.70 -9.24
N MET A 197 -2.42 -0.25 -10.11
CA MET A 197 -1.86 -1.61 -10.08
C MET A 197 -1.97 -2.27 -11.47
N PRO A 198 -1.05 -3.16 -11.86
CA PRO A 198 -0.96 -3.62 -13.25
C PRO A 198 -2.10 -4.54 -13.69
N SER A 199 -2.20 -5.73 -13.09
CA SER A 199 -3.08 -6.81 -13.52
C SER A 199 -4.56 -6.43 -13.36
N ILE A 200 -5.37 -6.63 -14.40
CA ILE A 200 -6.84 -6.50 -14.28
C ILE A 200 -7.44 -7.69 -13.53
N ALA A 201 -6.91 -8.90 -13.71
CA ALA A 201 -7.33 -10.08 -12.94
C ALA A 201 -7.15 -9.85 -11.43
N TYR A 202 -5.99 -9.34 -11.03
CA TYR A 202 -5.68 -9.02 -9.64
C TYR A 202 -6.50 -7.82 -9.13
N ARG A 203 -6.73 -6.79 -9.96
CA ARG A 203 -7.65 -5.68 -9.61
C ARG A 203 -9.05 -6.19 -9.25
N LEU A 204 -9.61 -7.07 -10.08
CA LEU A 204 -10.91 -7.67 -9.84
C LEU A 204 -10.91 -8.55 -8.57
N ALA A 205 -9.84 -9.31 -8.34
CA ALA A 205 -9.69 -10.09 -7.11
C ALA A 205 -9.63 -9.20 -5.84
N LEU A 206 -8.90 -8.07 -5.90
CA LEU A 206 -8.89 -7.08 -4.82
C LEU A 206 -10.24 -6.39 -4.64
N ALA A 207 -11.00 -6.20 -5.72
CA ALA A 207 -12.38 -5.71 -5.64
C ALA A 207 -13.30 -6.73 -4.95
N ALA A 208 -13.13 -8.03 -5.22
CA ALA A 208 -13.84 -9.10 -4.51
C ALA A 208 -13.52 -9.12 -3.01
N ALA A 209 -12.28 -8.77 -2.64
CA ALA A 209 -11.83 -8.65 -1.25
C ALA A 209 -12.30 -7.38 -0.52
N GLY A 210 -12.81 -6.38 -1.26
CA GLY A 210 -13.15 -5.05 -0.74
C GLY A 210 -11.94 -4.13 -0.49
N GLU A 211 -10.74 -4.50 -0.95
CA GLU A 211 -9.54 -3.66 -0.84
C GLU A 211 -9.60 -2.46 -1.79
N VAL A 212 -10.25 -2.65 -2.96
CA VAL A 212 -10.81 -1.56 -3.78
C VAL A 212 -12.33 -1.72 -3.86
N ASP A 213 -13.06 -0.63 -4.00
CA ASP A 213 -14.53 -0.65 -4.13
C ASP A 213 -14.98 -0.92 -5.58
N ALA A 214 -14.13 -0.58 -6.56
CA ALA A 214 -14.29 -0.93 -7.97
C ALA A 214 -12.93 -1.07 -8.66
N ALA A 215 -12.79 -2.08 -9.51
CA ALA A 215 -11.69 -2.29 -10.44
C ALA A 215 -12.10 -1.81 -11.83
N VAL A 216 -11.25 -1.04 -12.51
CA VAL A 216 -11.52 -0.46 -13.82
C VAL A 216 -10.41 -0.83 -14.80
N SER A 217 -10.79 -1.32 -15.98
CA SER A 217 -9.95 -1.34 -17.17
C SER A 217 -10.60 -0.54 -18.29
N LEU A 218 -9.88 0.48 -18.79
CA LEU A 218 -10.29 1.29 -19.93
C LEU A 218 -9.76 0.75 -21.26
N THR A 219 -9.01 -0.36 -21.22
CA THR A 219 -8.42 -0.98 -22.39
C THR A 219 -9.49 -1.72 -23.18
N GLY A 220 -9.71 -1.32 -24.44
CA GLY A 220 -10.50 -2.11 -25.38
C GLY A 220 -9.71 -3.32 -25.88
N GLY A 221 -10.40 -4.41 -26.19
CA GLY A 221 -9.80 -5.64 -26.68
C GLY A 221 -9.47 -6.67 -25.61
N LEU A 222 -9.94 -6.49 -24.36
CA LEU A 222 -9.82 -7.52 -23.32
C LEU A 222 -10.48 -8.81 -23.78
N GLU A 223 -9.84 -9.93 -23.49
CA GLU A 223 -10.26 -11.28 -23.80
C GLU A 223 -10.74 -12.00 -22.54
N SER A 224 -11.20 -13.25 -22.68
CA SER A 224 -11.69 -14.00 -21.53
C SER A 224 -10.58 -14.32 -20.52
N TYR A 225 -9.34 -14.53 -20.94
CA TYR A 225 -8.24 -14.88 -20.03
C TYR A 225 -7.85 -13.75 -19.08
N ASP A 226 -7.96 -12.49 -19.52
CA ASP A 226 -7.68 -11.32 -18.70
C ASP A 226 -8.64 -11.20 -17.50
N VAL A 227 -9.91 -11.57 -17.67
CA VAL A 227 -10.98 -11.17 -16.74
C VAL A 227 -11.85 -12.30 -16.20
N ALA A 228 -11.88 -13.50 -16.79
CA ALA A 228 -12.82 -14.55 -16.38
C ALA A 228 -12.65 -14.98 -14.91
N ALA A 229 -11.41 -15.14 -14.43
CA ALA A 229 -11.16 -15.55 -13.05
C ALA A 229 -11.54 -14.43 -12.06
N GLY A 230 -11.12 -13.19 -12.36
CA GLY A 230 -11.49 -12.02 -11.56
C GLY A 230 -13.00 -11.75 -11.55
N HIS A 231 -13.66 -11.92 -12.68
CA HIS A 231 -15.11 -11.81 -12.83
C HIS A 231 -15.85 -12.79 -11.92
N ALA A 232 -15.44 -14.06 -11.94
CA ALA A 232 -16.02 -15.08 -11.07
C ALA A 232 -15.88 -14.74 -9.58
N LEU A 233 -14.70 -14.25 -9.16
CA LEU A 233 -14.45 -13.85 -7.78
C LEU A 233 -15.35 -12.70 -7.33
N VAL A 234 -15.53 -11.69 -8.18
CA VAL A 234 -16.40 -10.54 -7.87
C VAL A 234 -17.86 -10.98 -7.75
N GLU A 235 -18.38 -11.78 -8.69
CA GLU A 235 -19.76 -12.30 -8.61
C GLU A 235 -19.96 -13.19 -7.38
N ALA A 236 -18.99 -14.06 -7.08
CA ALA A 236 -19.02 -14.94 -5.91
C ALA A 236 -19.02 -14.17 -4.59
N ALA A 237 -18.36 -13.01 -4.55
CA ALA A 237 -18.38 -12.11 -3.40
C ALA A 237 -19.65 -11.23 -3.34
N GLY A 238 -20.60 -11.39 -4.28
CA GLY A 238 -21.84 -10.60 -4.32
C GLY A 238 -21.72 -9.25 -5.03
N GLY A 239 -20.65 -9.04 -5.79
CA GLY A 239 -20.44 -7.87 -6.64
C GLY A 239 -21.05 -8.01 -8.03
N GLU A 240 -20.69 -7.08 -8.91
CA GLU A 240 -21.11 -7.03 -10.31
C GLU A 240 -19.91 -6.69 -11.20
N VAL A 241 -19.88 -7.23 -12.43
CA VAL A 241 -18.90 -6.84 -13.46
C VAL A 241 -19.62 -6.54 -14.77
N LEU A 242 -19.39 -5.34 -15.30
CA LEU A 242 -19.98 -4.85 -16.55
C LEU A 242 -18.89 -4.35 -17.49
N GLN A 243 -19.15 -4.45 -18.78
CA GLN A 243 -18.36 -3.76 -19.80
C GLN A 243 -18.60 -2.24 -19.73
N LEU A 244 -17.73 -1.44 -20.35
CA LEU A 244 -17.89 0.03 -20.39
C LEU A 244 -19.18 0.49 -21.09
N ASN A 245 -19.79 -0.36 -21.93
CA ASN A 245 -21.08 -0.11 -22.56
C ASN A 245 -22.29 -0.52 -21.67
N GLY A 246 -22.04 -0.95 -20.43
CA GLY A 246 -23.07 -1.38 -19.47
C GLY A 246 -23.58 -2.81 -19.66
N ARG A 247 -23.06 -3.58 -20.63
CA ARG A 247 -23.47 -4.98 -20.85
C ARG A 247 -22.67 -5.93 -19.95
N PRO A 248 -23.27 -7.06 -19.50
CA PRO A 248 -22.53 -8.12 -18.83
C PRO A 248 -21.39 -8.70 -19.69
N LEU A 249 -20.42 -9.33 -19.04
CA LEU A 249 -19.39 -10.11 -19.72
C LEU A 249 -19.94 -11.52 -20.00
N VAL A 250 -19.85 -11.95 -21.26
CA VAL A 250 -20.18 -13.32 -21.66
C VAL A 250 -18.92 -13.95 -22.24
N HIS A 251 -18.45 -15.02 -21.60
CA HIS A 251 -17.21 -15.67 -21.99
C HIS A 251 -17.44 -16.65 -23.12
N GLY A 252 -16.60 -16.61 -24.14
CA GLY A 252 -16.72 -17.49 -25.29
C GLY A 252 -15.47 -17.49 -26.14
N PRO A 253 -15.41 -18.35 -27.17
CA PRO A 253 -14.18 -18.61 -27.92
C PRO A 253 -13.59 -17.40 -28.65
N ALA A 254 -14.40 -16.36 -28.90
CA ALA A 254 -14.08 -15.13 -29.62
C ALA A 254 -14.52 -13.87 -28.85
N SER A 255 -14.46 -13.91 -27.52
CA SER A 255 -14.78 -12.76 -26.67
C SER A 255 -13.82 -11.60 -26.93
N SER A 256 -14.34 -10.40 -27.16
CA SER A 256 -13.54 -9.17 -27.12
C SER A 256 -14.37 -8.09 -26.47
N PHE A 257 -13.86 -7.53 -25.37
CA PHE A 257 -14.60 -6.60 -24.52
C PHE A 257 -14.06 -5.16 -24.67
N MET A 258 -14.93 -4.18 -24.48
CA MET A 258 -14.59 -2.75 -24.62
C MET A 258 -13.83 -2.18 -23.40
N GLY A 259 -13.32 -3.02 -22.51
CA GLY A 259 -12.97 -2.67 -21.13
C GLY A 259 -14.07 -3.07 -20.16
N CYS A 260 -13.79 -3.02 -18.86
CA CYS A 260 -14.73 -3.45 -17.83
C CYS A 260 -14.59 -2.66 -16.52
N VAL A 261 -15.66 -2.67 -15.73
CA VAL A 261 -15.68 -2.25 -14.33
C VAL A 261 -16.29 -3.38 -13.50
N GLY A 262 -15.60 -3.78 -12.43
CA GLY A 262 -16.09 -4.82 -11.52
C GLY A 262 -15.92 -4.42 -10.06
N GLY A 263 -16.89 -4.70 -9.20
CA GLY A 263 -16.82 -4.38 -7.78
C GLY A 263 -18.17 -4.39 -7.09
N ARG A 264 -18.35 -3.52 -6.09
CA ARG A 264 -19.59 -3.47 -5.30
C ARG A 264 -20.80 -3.11 -6.18
N ALA A 265 -21.85 -3.93 -6.09
CA ALA A 265 -23.12 -3.66 -6.75
C ALA A 265 -23.65 -2.26 -6.36
N GLY A 266 -24.10 -1.48 -7.35
CA GLY A 266 -24.54 -0.09 -7.17
C GLY A 266 -23.46 0.98 -7.39
N LEU A 267 -22.16 0.65 -7.29
CA LEU A 267 -21.07 1.57 -7.66
C LEU A 267 -20.64 1.41 -9.12
N VAL A 268 -20.69 0.18 -9.66
CA VAL A 268 -20.19 -0.15 -11.00
C VAL A 268 -20.77 0.77 -12.08
N GLY A 269 -22.09 0.94 -12.12
CA GLY A 269 -22.74 1.82 -13.10
C GLY A 269 -22.38 3.30 -12.97
N GLU A 270 -22.18 3.80 -11.74
CA GLU A 270 -21.73 5.19 -11.51
C GLU A 270 -20.28 5.38 -11.95
N VAL A 271 -19.40 4.42 -11.66
CA VAL A 271 -18.00 4.45 -12.09
C VAL A 271 -17.91 4.43 -13.62
N ILE A 272 -18.70 3.58 -14.31
CA ILE A 272 -18.77 3.55 -15.78
C ILE A 272 -19.17 4.92 -16.33
N ARG A 273 -20.23 5.55 -15.80
CA ARG A 273 -20.66 6.89 -16.24
C ARG A 273 -19.53 7.92 -16.10
N ARG A 274 -18.80 7.89 -14.98
CA ARG A 274 -17.72 8.84 -14.72
C ARG A 274 -16.54 8.66 -15.66
N VAL A 275 -16.03 7.44 -15.79
CA VAL A 275 -14.82 7.18 -16.60
C VAL A 275 -15.05 7.34 -18.11
N THR A 276 -16.29 7.18 -18.58
CA THR A 276 -16.65 7.35 -19.99
C THR A 276 -16.97 8.81 -20.36
N SER A 277 -17.18 9.68 -19.36
CA SER A 277 -17.63 11.07 -19.57
C SER A 277 -16.52 12.10 -19.79
N ILE A 278 -15.23 11.75 -19.62
CA ILE A 278 -14.14 12.73 -19.72
C ILE A 278 -13.46 12.71 -21.10
N PRO A 279 -13.54 13.80 -21.87
CA PRO A 279 -12.84 13.91 -23.15
C PRO A 279 -11.36 14.23 -22.93
N GLY A 280 -10.50 13.38 -23.48
CA GLY A 280 -9.06 13.61 -23.60
C GLY A 280 -8.28 13.42 -22.30
N SER A 281 -7.02 13.00 -22.43
CA SER A 281 -6.15 12.73 -21.31
C SER A 281 -4.81 13.43 -21.48
N THR A 282 -4.51 14.43 -20.65
CA THR A 282 -3.13 14.89 -20.52
C THR A 282 -2.42 13.96 -19.55
N ARG A 283 -1.54 13.11 -20.08
CA ARG A 283 -0.61 12.33 -19.26
C ARG A 283 0.47 13.27 -18.72
N VAL A 284 0.68 13.24 -17.40
CA VAL A 284 1.81 13.90 -16.74
C VAL A 284 2.68 12.78 -16.14
N PRO A 285 3.73 12.34 -16.85
CA PRO A 285 4.56 11.24 -16.37
C PRO A 285 5.11 11.52 -14.97
N ARG A 286 4.99 10.53 -14.08
CA ARG A 286 5.58 10.58 -12.75
C ARG A 286 6.84 9.73 -12.67
N HIS A 287 7.61 9.96 -11.62
CA HIS A 287 8.81 9.21 -11.29
C HIS A 287 8.62 8.55 -9.92
N PRO A 288 7.78 7.51 -9.80
CA PRO A 288 7.64 6.78 -8.55
C PRO A 288 8.97 6.09 -8.18
N ALA A 289 9.09 5.72 -6.91
CA ALA A 289 10.20 4.93 -6.42
C ALA A 289 10.37 3.64 -7.25
N LYS A 290 11.61 3.34 -7.62
CA LYS A 290 11.97 2.12 -8.36
C LYS A 290 13.03 1.36 -7.57
N PRO A 291 12.65 0.30 -6.84
CA PRO A 291 13.61 -0.51 -6.12
C PRO A 291 14.68 -1.05 -7.07
N ARG A 292 15.95 -0.81 -6.76
CA ARG A 292 17.08 -1.33 -7.55
C ARG A 292 17.16 -2.85 -7.49
N ARG A 293 16.61 -3.43 -6.43
CA ARG A 293 16.53 -4.87 -6.17
C ARG A 293 15.21 -5.14 -5.45
N ARG A 294 14.54 -6.24 -5.81
CA ARG A 294 13.36 -6.71 -5.09
C ARG A 294 13.76 -7.54 -3.87
N ILE A 295 13.03 -7.34 -2.77
CA ILE A 295 13.28 -7.98 -1.49
C ILE A 295 12.55 -9.33 -1.46
N VAL A 296 13.32 -10.41 -1.26
CA VAL A 296 12.80 -11.78 -1.20
C VAL A 296 12.17 -12.09 0.16
N SER A 297 12.67 -11.47 1.23
CA SER A 297 12.11 -11.67 2.57
C SER A 297 10.77 -10.94 2.71
N ALA A 298 9.67 -11.69 2.57
CA ALA A 298 8.32 -11.17 2.73
C ALA A 298 8.09 -10.51 4.11
N SER A 299 8.65 -11.08 5.17
CA SER A 299 8.51 -10.54 6.53
C SER A 299 9.22 -9.19 6.70
N VAL A 300 10.45 -9.06 6.20
CA VAL A 300 11.21 -7.80 6.23
C VAL A 300 10.51 -6.74 5.40
N LEU A 301 10.06 -7.10 4.19
CA LEU A 301 9.35 -6.16 3.31
C LEU A 301 8.01 -5.72 3.92
N SER A 302 7.23 -6.66 4.49
CA SER A 302 5.98 -6.34 5.18
C SER A 302 6.18 -5.38 6.34
N ARG A 303 7.26 -5.53 7.13
CA ARG A 303 7.63 -4.61 8.22
C ARG A 303 8.10 -3.25 7.74
N ALA A 304 8.88 -3.19 6.65
CA ALA A 304 9.28 -1.94 6.02
C ALA A 304 8.06 -1.16 5.47
N GLN A 305 7.15 -1.87 4.78
CA GLN A 305 5.88 -1.31 4.30
C GLN A 305 5.01 -0.85 5.47
N GLY A 306 4.91 -1.67 6.52
CA GLY A 306 4.18 -1.35 7.75
C GLY A 306 4.68 -0.07 8.42
N CYS A 307 6.00 0.14 8.47
CA CYS A 307 6.60 1.36 9.00
C CYS A 307 6.11 2.62 8.27
N LEU A 308 6.26 2.68 6.94
CA LEU A 308 5.83 3.87 6.19
C LEU A 308 4.31 4.04 6.18
N LEU A 309 3.56 2.96 5.96
CA LEU A 309 2.09 3.01 5.94
C LEU A 309 1.51 3.34 7.31
N GLY A 310 2.12 2.85 8.39
CA GLY A 310 1.74 3.18 9.76
C GLY A 310 1.98 4.65 10.05
N GLN A 311 3.12 5.21 9.61
CA GLN A 311 3.37 6.64 9.69
C GLN A 311 2.30 7.45 8.96
N PHE A 312 2.08 7.14 7.68
CA PHE A 312 1.19 7.92 6.82
C PHE A 312 -0.27 7.80 7.26
N ALA A 313 -0.67 6.63 7.76
CA ALA A 313 -2.00 6.45 8.34
C ALA A 313 -2.14 7.18 9.68
N GLY A 314 -1.12 7.16 10.54
CA GLY A 314 -1.11 7.88 11.80
C GLY A 314 -1.25 9.39 11.61
N ASP A 315 -0.41 9.96 10.75
CA ASP A 315 -0.46 11.36 10.30
C ASP A 315 -1.87 11.74 9.82
N ALA A 316 -2.36 11.08 8.75
CA ALA A 316 -3.64 11.43 8.14
C ALA A 316 -4.85 11.24 9.07
N LEU A 317 -4.78 10.28 10.01
CA LEU A 317 -5.81 10.05 11.02
C LEU A 317 -5.76 11.13 12.12
N GLY A 318 -4.56 11.47 12.60
CA GLY A 318 -4.35 12.48 13.63
C GLY A 318 -4.70 13.89 13.17
N ALA A 319 -4.47 14.21 11.90
CA ALA A 319 -4.80 15.52 11.30
C ALA A 319 -6.31 15.84 11.32
N GLN A 320 -7.17 14.83 11.53
CA GLN A 320 -8.63 15.01 11.66
C GLN A 320 -9.01 15.87 12.89
N VAL A 321 -8.20 15.81 13.94
CA VAL A 321 -8.53 16.37 15.26
C VAL A 321 -7.36 17.10 15.92
N GLU A 322 -6.37 17.48 15.13
CA GLU A 322 -5.21 18.24 15.59
C GLU A 322 -5.64 19.49 16.36
N PHE A 323 -4.97 19.74 17.48
CA PHE A 323 -5.23 20.80 18.45
C PHE A 323 -6.56 20.72 19.22
N LEU A 324 -7.38 19.68 19.01
CA LEU A 324 -8.56 19.46 19.84
C LEU A 324 -8.19 18.93 21.23
N SER A 325 -9.00 19.28 22.23
CA SER A 325 -8.87 18.69 23.56
C SER A 325 -9.39 17.25 23.57
N PRO A 326 -8.88 16.38 24.46
CA PRO A 326 -9.42 15.02 24.62
C PRO A 326 -10.93 14.98 24.85
N ALA A 327 -11.48 15.98 25.55
CA ALA A 327 -12.91 16.09 25.81
C ALA A 327 -13.70 16.40 24.53
N ASP A 328 -13.18 17.27 23.66
CA ASP A 328 -13.80 17.57 22.37
C ASP A 328 -13.71 16.39 21.41
N ILE A 329 -12.58 15.68 21.40
CA ILE A 329 -12.41 14.47 20.59
C ILE A 329 -13.42 13.41 21.02
N ARG A 330 -13.51 13.08 22.33
CA ARG A 330 -14.50 12.12 22.82
C ARG A 330 -15.94 12.53 22.54
N ARG A 331 -16.25 13.84 22.59
CA ARG A 331 -17.58 14.35 22.26
C ARG A 331 -17.93 14.18 20.78
N LYS A 332 -16.99 14.46 19.88
CA LYS A 332 -17.18 14.37 18.43
C LYS A 332 -17.04 12.94 17.89
N HIS A 333 -16.20 12.14 18.54
CA HIS A 333 -15.81 10.79 18.15
C HIS A 333 -15.89 9.86 19.38
N PRO A 334 -17.11 9.47 19.82
CA PRO A 334 -17.31 8.68 21.04
C PRO A 334 -16.67 7.28 20.99
N GLN A 335 -16.41 6.76 19.79
CA GLN A 335 -15.72 5.48 19.56
C GLN A 335 -14.23 5.65 19.24
N GLY A 336 -13.69 6.86 19.42
CA GLY A 336 -12.38 7.23 18.89
C GLY A 336 -12.42 7.62 17.41
N VAL A 337 -11.32 8.20 16.93
CA VAL A 337 -11.17 8.55 15.51
C VAL A 337 -10.73 7.31 14.76
N THR A 338 -11.65 6.64 14.07
CA THR A 338 -11.42 5.35 13.40
C THR A 338 -11.48 5.43 11.87
N GLU A 339 -11.82 6.61 11.33
CA GLU A 339 -12.05 6.82 9.90
C GLU A 339 -11.38 8.10 9.43
N MET A 340 -10.76 8.06 8.25
CA MET A 340 -10.27 9.27 7.58
C MET A 340 -11.38 9.82 6.69
N ARG A 341 -11.77 11.06 6.94
CA ARG A 341 -12.83 11.76 6.20
C ARG A 341 -12.28 13.08 5.64
N PRO A 342 -12.82 13.61 4.54
CA PRO A 342 -12.47 14.95 4.11
C PRO A 342 -12.80 15.97 5.20
N GLY A 343 -11.90 16.92 5.46
CA GLY A 343 -12.07 17.92 6.51
C GLY A 343 -10.88 17.98 7.47
N GLY A 344 -11.16 17.87 8.77
CA GLY A 344 -10.16 18.08 9.82
C GLY A 344 -9.70 19.53 9.94
N THR A 345 -8.61 19.75 10.67
CA THR A 345 -8.05 21.08 10.99
C THR A 345 -7.73 21.88 9.72
N TRP A 346 -7.17 21.20 8.72
CA TRP A 346 -6.66 21.85 7.51
C TRP A 346 -7.59 21.76 6.28
N GLY A 347 -8.72 21.05 6.37
CA GLY A 347 -9.61 20.80 5.23
C GLY A 347 -8.98 19.85 4.19
N LEU A 348 -8.38 18.77 4.69
CA LEU A 348 -7.66 17.76 3.91
C LEU A 348 -8.60 16.79 3.19
N LEU A 349 -8.07 16.10 2.17
CA LEU A 349 -8.70 14.93 1.59
C LEU A 349 -8.62 13.74 2.55
N ALA A 350 -9.47 12.73 2.37
CA ALA A 350 -9.33 11.46 3.09
C ALA A 350 -7.98 10.81 2.75
N GLY A 351 -7.18 10.48 3.77
CA GLY A 351 -5.85 9.90 3.61
C GLY A 351 -4.76 10.88 3.18
N GLN A 352 -5.04 12.19 3.12
CA GLN A 352 -4.01 13.20 2.87
C GLN A 352 -3.17 13.42 4.13
N ILE A 353 -1.84 13.38 3.94
CA ILE A 353 -0.82 13.56 4.97
C ILE A 353 -0.44 15.04 5.20
N THR A 354 0.24 15.34 6.30
CA THR A 354 0.79 16.65 6.72
C THR A 354 2.33 16.69 6.60
N ASP A 355 2.97 17.70 7.21
CA ASP A 355 4.42 17.90 7.12
C ASP A 355 5.23 16.72 7.69
N ASP A 356 4.69 16.02 8.69
CA ASP A 356 5.21 14.78 9.26
C ASP A 356 5.70 13.80 8.18
N SER A 357 4.78 13.41 7.31
CA SER A 357 5.06 12.41 6.26
C SER A 357 5.58 13.04 4.98
N GLU A 358 5.29 14.32 4.69
CA GLU A 358 5.89 14.97 3.53
C GLU A 358 7.41 15.13 3.67
N MET A 359 7.88 15.50 4.87
CA MET A 359 9.31 15.55 5.16
C MET A 359 9.93 14.14 5.18
N ALA A 360 9.20 13.12 5.65
CA ALA A 360 9.65 11.73 5.55
C ALA A 360 9.78 11.26 4.09
N LEU A 361 8.84 11.62 3.21
CA LEU A 361 8.94 11.36 1.77
C LEU A 361 10.15 12.09 1.16
N ALA A 362 10.40 13.34 1.54
CA ALA A 362 11.58 14.09 1.09
C ALA A 362 12.89 13.38 1.48
N LEU A 363 12.99 12.93 2.75
CA LEU A 363 14.12 12.17 3.25
C LEU A 363 14.29 10.84 2.52
N ALA A 364 13.21 10.05 2.41
CA ALA A 364 13.21 8.75 1.77
C ALA A 364 13.71 8.83 0.31
N ARG A 365 13.20 9.80 -0.46
CA ARG A 365 13.60 10.00 -1.85
C ARG A 365 15.05 10.46 -1.96
N GLY A 366 15.50 11.36 -1.08
CA GLY A 366 16.91 11.76 -1.01
C GLY A 366 17.86 10.59 -0.72
N LEU A 367 17.48 9.69 0.20
CA LEU A 367 18.25 8.47 0.48
C LEU A 367 18.37 7.56 -0.75
N LEU A 368 17.28 7.39 -1.51
CA LEU A 368 17.27 6.54 -2.71
C LEU A 368 18.10 7.12 -3.85
N GLU A 369 18.00 8.43 -4.07
CA GLU A 369 18.74 9.14 -5.10
C GLU A 369 20.25 9.01 -4.86
N GLU A 370 20.69 9.28 -3.63
CA GLU A 370 22.10 9.22 -3.23
C GLU A 370 22.61 7.80 -2.97
N GLY A 371 21.70 6.82 -2.81
CA GLY A 371 22.04 5.46 -2.42
C GLY A 371 22.51 5.31 -0.97
N GLY A 372 22.14 6.24 -0.09
CA GLY A 372 22.53 6.32 1.31
C GLY A 372 22.30 7.71 1.89
N PHE A 373 22.70 7.96 3.14
CA PHE A 373 22.57 9.28 3.75
C PHE A 373 23.65 10.25 3.30
N ASN A 374 23.23 11.38 2.73
CA ASN A 374 24.06 12.53 2.40
C ASN A 374 23.39 13.80 2.96
N ALA A 375 24.02 14.39 3.98
CA ALA A 375 23.47 15.53 4.72
C ALA A 375 23.15 16.74 3.80
N LYS A 376 23.97 16.98 2.77
CA LYS A 376 23.76 18.09 1.84
C LYS A 376 22.55 17.84 0.94
N ALA A 377 22.45 16.64 0.36
CA ALA A 377 21.33 16.27 -0.51
C ALA A 377 20.01 16.25 0.27
N VAL A 378 20.01 15.68 1.48
CA VAL A 378 18.85 15.69 2.38
C VAL A 378 18.44 17.13 2.76
N GLY A 379 19.41 17.99 3.10
CA GLY A 379 19.15 19.40 3.35
C GLY A 379 18.53 20.12 2.13
N GLN A 380 19.00 19.81 0.92
CA GLN A 380 18.41 20.34 -0.32
C GLN A 380 16.98 19.82 -0.54
N ALA A 381 16.69 18.56 -0.24
CA ALA A 381 15.34 18.01 -0.32
C ALA A 381 14.38 18.73 0.65
N TYR A 382 14.82 19.05 1.87
CA TYR A 382 14.02 19.83 2.82
C TYR A 382 13.82 21.28 2.38
N LEU A 383 14.81 21.91 1.76
CA LEU A 383 14.66 23.24 1.16
C LEU A 383 13.67 23.23 -0.01
N ALA A 384 13.71 22.19 -0.84
CA ALA A 384 12.75 22.01 -1.94
C ALA A 384 11.32 21.82 -1.39
N TRP A 385 11.16 21.04 -0.32
CA TRP A 385 9.89 20.92 0.39
C TRP A 385 9.42 22.26 0.95
N GLY A 386 10.26 23.00 1.66
CA GLY A 386 9.90 24.32 2.17
C GLY A 386 9.53 25.34 1.08
N ALA A 387 10.15 25.25 -0.10
CA ALA A 387 9.83 26.08 -1.26
C ALA A 387 8.55 25.66 -1.97
N SER A 388 7.99 24.50 -1.65
CA SER A 388 6.76 23.98 -2.26
C SER A 388 5.48 24.48 -1.57
N ASP A 389 5.59 25.47 -0.67
CA ASP A 389 4.48 26.07 0.08
C ASP A 389 3.66 25.04 0.90
N PRO A 390 4.30 24.32 1.85
CA PRO A 390 3.60 23.40 2.73
C PRO A 390 2.71 24.18 3.71
N PHE A 391 1.53 23.65 3.98
CA PHE A 391 0.50 24.34 4.78
C PHE A 391 0.72 24.23 6.29
N ASP A 392 1.50 23.24 6.74
CA ASP A 392 1.65 22.90 8.15
C ASP A 392 3.11 22.94 8.63
N MET A 393 3.86 23.98 8.27
CA MET A 393 5.27 24.06 8.67
C MET A 393 5.45 24.64 10.08
N GLY A 394 5.82 23.79 11.02
CA GLY A 394 6.18 24.16 12.40
C GLY A 394 7.30 25.20 12.51
N GLY A 395 7.28 26.01 13.57
CA GLY A 395 8.20 27.14 13.76
C GLY A 395 9.68 26.75 13.84
N THR A 396 10.01 25.65 14.54
CA THR A 396 11.38 25.15 14.66
C THR A 396 11.89 24.59 13.33
N THR A 397 11.05 23.87 12.59
CA THR A 397 11.35 23.43 11.22
C THR A 397 11.64 24.64 10.32
N ARG A 398 10.80 25.68 10.35
CA ARG A 398 10.99 26.92 9.58
C ARG A 398 12.33 27.60 9.88
N ALA A 399 12.69 27.72 11.17
CA ALA A 399 13.98 28.27 11.58
C ALA A 399 15.16 27.42 11.10
N GLY A 400 15.04 26.08 11.20
CA GLY A 400 16.03 25.14 10.68
C GLY A 400 16.22 25.25 9.16
N LEU A 401 15.14 25.30 8.38
CA LEU A 401 15.22 25.49 6.93
C LEU A 401 15.81 26.84 6.54
N SER A 402 15.48 27.90 7.29
CA SER A 402 16.11 29.20 7.09
C SER A 402 17.63 29.11 7.26
N ALA A 403 18.10 28.46 8.33
CA ALA A 403 19.52 28.28 8.58
C ALA A 403 20.20 27.42 7.50
N LEU A 404 19.55 26.34 7.04
CA LEU A 404 20.04 25.53 5.92
C LEU A 404 20.18 26.33 4.62
N ALA A 405 19.32 27.33 4.41
CA ALA A 405 19.42 28.27 3.29
C ALA A 405 20.49 29.36 3.49
N GLY A 406 21.33 29.25 4.53
CA GLY A 406 22.36 30.23 4.89
C GLY A 406 21.80 31.48 5.57
N ARG A 407 20.59 31.43 6.13
CA ARG A 407 19.90 32.58 6.75
C ARG A 407 19.56 32.29 8.22
N GLY A 408 20.19 33.00 9.14
CA GLY A 408 19.94 32.83 10.58
C GLY A 408 20.62 31.57 11.14
N VAL A 409 20.15 31.09 12.29
CA VAL A 409 20.67 29.93 13.00
C VAL A 409 19.53 28.99 13.42
N PRO A 410 19.74 27.66 13.45
CA PRO A 410 18.72 26.74 13.93
C PRO A 410 18.50 26.94 15.43
N SER A 411 17.29 26.64 15.91
CA SER A 411 16.99 26.75 17.35
C SER A 411 17.71 25.65 18.12
N THR A 412 18.63 26.04 19.00
CA THR A 412 19.35 25.13 19.92
C THR A 412 18.60 24.90 21.22
N LEU A 413 17.52 25.65 21.48
CA LEU A 413 16.71 25.57 22.71
C LEU A 413 15.42 24.78 22.52
N SER A 414 14.94 24.63 21.28
CA SER A 414 13.67 23.97 21.00
C SER A 414 13.80 22.45 21.11
N GLN A 415 12.92 21.82 21.90
CA GLN A 415 12.76 20.37 21.97
C GLN A 415 11.58 19.89 21.10
N ALA A 416 11.46 20.42 19.88
CA ALA A 416 10.32 20.10 19.01
C ALA A 416 10.50 18.71 18.36
N ASN A 417 9.39 18.02 18.10
CA ASN A 417 9.33 16.70 17.47
C ASN A 417 9.60 16.68 15.96
N GLY A 418 9.78 17.84 15.32
CA GLY A 418 9.93 17.97 13.86
C GLY A 418 11.04 17.13 13.20
N ALA A 419 12.10 16.79 13.95
CA ALA A 419 13.13 15.86 13.47
C ALA A 419 12.82 14.38 13.74
N LEU A 420 12.06 14.08 14.79
CA LEU A 420 11.66 12.71 15.13
C LEU A 420 10.60 12.20 14.15
N MET A 421 9.64 13.05 13.79
CA MET A 421 8.49 12.65 12.97
C MET A 421 8.84 12.16 11.56
N ARG A 422 9.94 12.66 11.00
CA ARG A 422 10.34 12.38 9.62
C ARG A 422 11.41 11.29 9.49
N VAL A 423 11.94 10.76 10.59
CA VAL A 423 13.20 9.98 10.59
C VAL A 423 13.03 8.49 10.26
N SER A 424 11.79 7.98 10.21
CA SER A 424 11.51 6.57 9.95
C SER A 424 12.16 5.99 8.67
N PRO A 425 12.32 6.73 7.55
CA PRO A 425 12.98 6.22 6.35
C PRO A 425 14.44 5.81 6.59
N ILE A 426 15.16 6.47 7.50
CA ILE A 426 16.53 6.09 7.88
C ILE A 426 16.53 4.72 8.55
N GLY A 427 15.58 4.46 9.44
CA GLY A 427 15.43 3.17 10.09
C GLY A 427 15.17 2.05 9.08
N VAL A 428 14.28 2.28 8.11
CA VAL A 428 14.02 1.31 7.03
C VAL A 428 15.25 1.10 6.14
N ALA A 429 15.96 2.17 5.78
CA ALA A 429 17.16 2.12 4.93
C ALA A 429 18.38 1.46 5.62
N CYS A 430 18.36 1.37 6.94
CA CYS A 430 19.41 0.76 7.75
C CYS A 430 18.93 -0.55 8.42
N ALA A 431 17.89 -1.21 7.88
CA ALA A 431 17.38 -2.45 8.45
C ALA A 431 18.50 -3.46 8.76
N GLY A 432 18.56 -3.92 10.01
CA GLY A 432 19.61 -4.83 10.50
C GLY A 432 20.90 -4.16 10.98
N ASP A 433 21.02 -2.83 10.86
CA ASP A 433 22.16 -2.04 11.33
C ASP A 433 21.72 -0.81 12.16
N PRO A 434 21.35 -1.02 13.44
CA PRO A 434 20.86 0.05 14.29
C PRO A 434 21.88 1.15 14.58
N ALA A 435 23.18 0.83 14.58
CA ALA A 435 24.24 1.81 14.84
C ALA A 435 24.37 2.82 13.69
N ARG A 436 24.29 2.35 12.43
CA ARG A 436 24.23 3.22 11.26
C ARG A 436 22.95 4.04 11.21
N ALA A 437 21.80 3.42 11.53
CA ALA A 437 20.53 4.14 11.63
C ALA A 437 20.62 5.30 12.63
N ALA A 438 21.18 5.05 13.80
CA ALA A 438 21.42 6.03 14.84
C ALA A 438 22.34 7.16 14.35
N ALA A 439 23.46 6.83 13.69
CA ALA A 439 24.40 7.81 13.16
C ALA A 439 23.77 8.73 12.09
N TRP A 440 23.03 8.15 11.13
CA TRP A 440 22.33 8.92 10.09
C TRP A 440 21.23 9.80 10.69
N ALA A 441 20.47 9.28 11.66
CA ALA A 441 19.41 10.02 12.33
C ALA A 441 19.95 11.22 13.14
N ARG A 442 21.11 11.08 13.80
CA ARG A 442 21.76 12.22 14.48
C ARG A 442 22.16 13.31 13.49
N ALA A 443 22.74 12.92 12.36
CA ALA A 443 23.13 13.85 11.30
C ALA A 443 21.91 14.54 10.67
N ASP A 444 20.80 13.82 10.45
CA ASP A 444 19.54 14.40 9.97
C ASP A 444 18.95 15.41 10.96
N ALA A 445 18.83 15.02 12.23
CA ALA A 445 18.23 15.87 13.25
C ALA A 445 19.01 17.18 13.39
N ALA A 446 20.34 17.12 13.38
CA ALA A 446 21.22 18.29 13.49
C ALA A 446 21.03 19.33 12.37
N LEU A 447 20.46 18.96 11.21
CA LEU A 447 20.18 19.90 10.12
C LEU A 447 19.16 20.97 10.50
N THR A 448 18.18 20.64 11.36
CA THR A 448 17.07 21.56 11.69
C THR A 448 16.76 21.65 13.18
N HIS A 449 17.02 20.59 13.96
CA HIS A 449 16.71 20.46 15.38
C HIS A 449 17.96 20.02 16.16
N PRO A 450 18.98 20.87 16.29
CA PRO A 450 20.27 20.51 16.89
C PRO A 450 20.22 20.33 18.42
N HIS A 451 19.07 20.52 19.07
CA HIS A 451 18.94 20.31 20.50
C HIS A 451 19.31 18.84 20.86
N PRO A 452 20.15 18.59 21.88
CA PRO A 452 20.64 17.25 22.22
C PRO A 452 19.55 16.19 22.40
N VAL A 453 18.44 16.54 23.05
CA VAL A 453 17.27 15.64 23.22
C VAL A 453 16.63 15.26 21.88
N CYS A 454 16.48 16.20 20.93
CA CYS A 454 15.92 15.90 19.61
C CYS A 454 16.84 14.94 18.83
N VAL A 455 18.15 15.21 18.87
CA VAL A 455 19.17 14.37 18.24
C VAL A 455 19.18 12.96 18.83
N ALA A 456 19.15 12.85 20.16
CA ALA A 456 19.13 11.56 20.87
C ALA A 456 17.83 10.78 20.63
N ALA A 457 16.67 11.45 20.62
CA ALA A 457 15.37 10.84 20.37
C ALA A 457 15.29 10.27 18.95
N SER A 458 15.68 11.05 17.93
CA SER A 458 15.74 10.58 16.54
C SER A 458 16.70 9.40 16.37
N SER A 459 17.86 9.45 17.05
CA SER A 459 18.85 8.38 17.08
C SER A 459 18.28 7.06 17.62
N ALA A 460 17.68 7.10 18.81
CA ALA A 460 17.06 5.95 19.47
C ALA A 460 15.92 5.35 18.62
N PHE A 461 15.06 6.22 18.09
CA PHE A 461 13.89 5.82 17.31
C PHE A 461 14.25 5.15 15.99
N ALA A 462 15.14 5.75 15.19
CA ALA A 462 15.59 5.16 13.93
C ALA A 462 16.29 3.81 14.14
N ALA A 463 17.07 3.68 15.22
CA ALA A 463 17.73 2.43 15.60
C ALA A 463 16.72 1.32 15.94
N ALA A 464 15.66 1.64 16.70
CA ALA A 464 14.60 0.69 16.99
C ALA A 464 13.87 0.23 15.72
N ILE A 465 13.56 1.15 14.81
CA ILE A 465 12.94 0.81 13.51
C ILE A 465 13.86 -0.12 12.70
N ALA A 466 15.16 0.17 12.64
CA ALA A 466 16.13 -0.67 11.94
C ALA A 466 16.18 -2.11 12.49
N ALA A 467 16.08 -2.28 13.82
CA ALA A 467 15.97 -3.58 14.45
C ALA A 467 14.60 -4.24 14.16
N GLY A 468 13.50 -3.50 14.27
CA GLY A 468 12.14 -3.98 14.05
C GLY A 468 11.94 -4.53 12.64
N VAL A 469 12.37 -3.77 11.62
CA VAL A 469 12.28 -4.17 10.21
C VAL A 469 13.08 -5.45 9.94
N ALA A 470 14.20 -5.64 10.64
CA ALA A 470 15.01 -6.86 10.58
C ALA A 470 14.43 -8.06 11.37
N GLY A 471 13.26 -7.90 12.00
CA GLY A 471 12.54 -8.97 12.68
C GLY A 471 12.70 -8.98 14.20
N ALA A 472 13.29 -7.93 14.81
CA ALA A 472 13.36 -7.83 16.26
C ALA A 472 11.95 -7.78 16.91
N ASP A 473 11.86 -8.30 18.12
CA ASP A 473 10.66 -8.18 18.97
C ASP A 473 10.63 -6.82 19.71
N PRO A 474 9.50 -6.45 20.35
CA PRO A 474 9.37 -5.17 21.05
C PRO A 474 10.43 -4.92 22.13
N ALA A 475 10.80 -5.95 22.90
CA ALA A 475 11.78 -5.84 23.97
C ALA A 475 13.19 -5.54 23.41
N THR A 476 13.57 -6.20 22.33
CA THR A 476 14.84 -5.98 21.63
C THR A 476 14.87 -4.60 20.99
N MET A 477 13.78 -4.17 20.34
CA MET A 477 13.68 -2.81 19.79
C MET A 477 13.84 -1.74 20.86
N TRP A 478 13.22 -1.92 22.04
CA TRP A 478 13.38 -1.02 23.17
C TRP A 478 14.83 -0.99 23.68
N ALA A 479 15.47 -2.15 23.83
CA ALA A 479 16.85 -2.24 24.27
C ALA A 479 17.82 -1.55 23.28
N VAL A 480 17.57 -1.71 21.98
CA VAL A 480 18.30 -1.02 20.92
C VAL A 480 18.10 0.50 20.99
N ALA A 481 16.87 0.99 21.14
CA ALA A 481 16.61 2.42 21.32
C ALA A 481 17.38 2.98 22.52
N HIS A 482 17.32 2.31 23.66
CA HIS A 482 18.00 2.72 24.88
C HIS A 482 19.53 2.77 24.71
N ALA A 483 20.11 1.76 24.04
CA ALA A 483 21.54 1.70 23.77
C ALA A 483 21.99 2.77 22.76
N GLN A 484 21.18 3.06 21.74
CA GLN A 484 21.52 3.94 20.63
C GLN A 484 21.08 5.41 20.82
N ALA A 485 20.62 5.79 22.01
CA ALA A 485 20.28 7.19 22.33
C ALA A 485 21.51 8.15 22.25
N GLY A 486 22.74 7.64 22.28
CA GLY A 486 23.96 8.44 22.24
C GLY A 486 24.54 8.72 23.62
N GLU A 487 25.29 9.80 23.80
CA GLU A 487 25.95 10.15 25.07
C GLU A 487 25.57 11.57 25.51
N GLY A 488 25.78 11.88 26.80
CA GLY A 488 25.53 13.19 27.40
C GLY A 488 24.08 13.42 27.85
N ALA A 489 23.83 14.60 28.42
CA ALA A 489 22.59 14.90 29.14
C ALA A 489 21.30 14.67 28.31
N GLY A 490 21.31 15.04 27.02
CA GLY A 490 20.15 14.80 26.15
C GLY A 490 19.86 13.31 25.92
N ALA A 491 20.90 12.46 25.87
CA ALA A 491 20.73 11.02 25.78
C ALA A 491 20.24 10.42 27.11
N ASP A 492 20.69 10.97 28.25
CA ASP A 492 20.23 10.54 29.57
C ASP A 492 18.75 10.86 29.80
N GLU A 493 18.28 12.03 29.35
CA GLU A 493 16.85 12.38 29.33
C GLU A 493 16.03 11.40 28.47
N VAL A 494 16.52 11.07 27.27
CA VAL A 494 15.85 10.12 26.38
C VAL A 494 15.81 8.71 26.98
N ARG A 495 16.89 8.23 27.59
CA ARG A 495 16.89 6.93 28.29
C ARG A 495 15.92 6.91 29.45
N SER A 496 15.89 7.96 30.25
CA SER A 496 14.95 8.10 31.37
C SER A 496 13.51 8.05 30.87
N CYS A 497 13.21 8.80 29.81
CA CYS A 497 11.92 8.77 29.11
C CYS A 497 11.54 7.36 28.62
N LEU A 498 12.48 6.62 28.02
CA LEU A 498 12.23 5.25 27.55
C LEU A 498 11.98 4.27 28.70
N VAL A 499 12.65 4.44 29.85
CA VAL A 499 12.42 3.63 31.05
C VAL A 499 11.05 3.93 31.65
N GLU A 500 10.71 5.20 31.83
CA GLU A 500 9.40 5.62 32.34
C GLU A 500 8.23 5.16 31.44
N ALA A 501 8.43 5.18 30.12
CA ALA A 501 7.44 4.72 29.15
C ALA A 501 7.05 3.24 29.32
N ARG A 502 7.85 2.42 30.00
CA ARG A 502 7.50 1.03 30.30
C ARG A 502 6.38 0.91 31.34
N GLU A 503 6.26 1.90 32.21
CA GLU A 503 5.31 1.91 33.31
C GLU A 503 4.03 2.68 32.94
N ALA A 504 4.16 3.81 32.21
CA ALA A 504 3.02 4.63 31.83
C ALA A 504 3.27 5.41 30.52
N GLY A 505 2.18 5.68 29.79
CA GLY A 505 2.18 6.63 28.66
C GLY A 505 2.35 8.09 29.10
N PRO A 506 2.54 9.01 28.15
CA PRO A 506 2.83 10.41 28.46
C PRO A 506 1.64 11.11 29.13
N GLN A 507 1.95 12.04 30.02
CA GLN A 507 0.98 12.93 30.66
C GLN A 507 0.98 14.31 29.98
N ASP A 508 -0.15 15.02 30.04
CA ASP A 508 -0.30 16.41 29.57
C ASP A 508 0.02 16.65 28.08
N ALA A 509 -0.26 15.66 27.20
CA ALA A 509 0.00 15.76 25.75
C ALA A 509 -0.59 17.02 25.10
N THR A 510 -1.74 17.52 25.58
CA THR A 510 -2.34 18.76 25.07
C THR A 510 -1.55 20.03 25.43
N ARG A 511 -1.04 20.13 26.67
CA ARG A 511 -0.29 21.32 27.12
C ARG A 511 1.15 21.32 26.62
N LYS A 512 1.71 20.13 26.38
CA LYS A 512 3.08 19.93 25.87
C LYS A 512 3.07 19.47 24.40
N ALA A 513 2.09 19.92 23.63
CA ALA A 513 2.00 19.70 22.19
C ALA A 513 3.31 20.12 21.49
N GLY A 514 3.78 19.33 20.52
CA GLY A 514 5.06 19.54 19.85
C GLY A 514 6.30 19.03 20.59
N TRP A 515 6.20 18.58 21.85
CA TRP A 515 7.38 18.16 22.61
C TRP A 515 7.84 16.74 22.23
N VAL A 516 9.10 16.62 21.81
CA VAL A 516 9.69 15.36 21.32
C VAL A 516 9.56 14.19 22.29
N LEU A 517 9.64 14.41 23.61
CA LEU A 517 9.53 13.35 24.60
C LEU A 517 8.09 12.84 24.79
N ILE A 518 7.06 13.65 24.51
CA ILE A 518 5.66 13.17 24.51
C ILE A 518 5.49 12.14 23.40
N ALA A 519 5.94 12.47 22.19
CA ALA A 519 5.83 11.59 21.04
C ALA A 519 6.63 10.30 21.22
N LEU A 520 7.88 10.41 21.68
CA LEU A 520 8.74 9.25 21.93
C LEU A 520 8.19 8.36 23.06
N SER A 521 7.77 8.95 24.19
CA SER A 521 7.18 8.22 25.31
C SER A 521 5.93 7.46 24.88
N ASN A 522 5.03 8.10 24.11
CA ASN A 522 3.83 7.43 23.59
C ASN A 522 4.21 6.22 22.74
N ALA A 523 5.02 6.40 21.70
CA ALA A 523 5.38 5.31 20.80
C ALA A 523 6.10 4.16 21.55
N ALA A 524 7.02 4.49 22.46
CA ALA A 524 7.74 3.51 23.27
C ALA A 524 6.81 2.74 24.22
N HIS A 525 5.85 3.42 24.86
CA HIS A 525 4.86 2.77 25.73
C HIS A 525 4.02 1.76 24.96
N ARG A 526 3.47 2.17 23.80
CA ARG A 526 2.63 1.31 22.95
C ARG A 526 3.39 0.11 22.40
N LEU A 527 4.66 0.30 22.05
CA LEU A 527 5.55 -0.79 21.65
C LEU A 527 5.77 -1.76 22.81
N TRP A 528 6.11 -1.24 23.99
CA TRP A 528 6.43 -2.05 25.18
C TRP A 528 5.24 -2.89 25.66
N THR A 529 4.03 -2.35 25.61
CA THR A 529 2.80 -3.07 26.00
C THR A 529 2.33 -4.06 24.94
N GLY A 530 2.98 -4.12 23.77
CA GLY A 530 2.61 -5.02 22.67
C GLY A 530 1.24 -4.69 22.04
N GLN A 531 0.81 -3.43 22.11
CA GLN A 531 -0.52 -3.05 21.65
C GLN A 531 -0.65 -3.12 20.12
N GLY A 532 -1.78 -3.64 19.63
CA GLY A 532 -2.08 -3.65 18.19
C GLY A 532 -2.12 -2.24 17.60
N LEU A 533 -1.55 -2.05 16.41
CA LEU A 533 -1.35 -0.75 15.77
C LEU A 533 -2.64 0.08 15.67
N GLU A 534 -3.75 -0.51 15.23
CA GLU A 534 -5.03 0.19 15.12
C GLU A 534 -5.46 0.81 16.46
N ALA A 535 -5.53 0.00 17.51
CA ALA A 535 -5.92 0.47 18.84
C ALA A 535 -4.94 1.52 19.38
N ALA A 536 -3.63 1.32 19.17
CA ALA A 536 -2.62 2.26 19.61
C ALA A 536 -2.75 3.62 18.91
N LEU A 537 -3.06 3.66 17.61
CA LEU A 537 -3.28 4.91 16.87
C LEU A 537 -4.56 5.61 17.32
N VAL A 538 -5.68 4.89 17.47
CA VAL A 538 -6.95 5.46 17.97
C VAL A 538 -6.77 6.10 19.34
N GLU A 539 -6.08 5.42 20.26
CA GLU A 539 -5.79 5.96 21.59
C GLU A 539 -4.81 7.12 21.56
N THR A 540 -3.78 7.05 20.70
CA THR A 540 -2.80 8.13 20.52
C THR A 540 -3.48 9.41 20.05
N VAL A 541 -4.34 9.32 19.03
CA VAL A 541 -5.15 10.45 18.55
C VAL A 541 -6.11 10.94 19.64
N GLY A 542 -6.67 10.03 20.44
CA GLY A 542 -7.53 10.36 21.58
C GLY A 542 -6.87 11.20 22.69
N MET A 543 -5.53 11.28 22.74
CA MET A 543 -4.79 12.10 23.70
C MET A 543 -4.88 13.61 23.41
N GLY A 544 -5.33 14.01 22.22
CA GLY A 544 -5.40 15.41 21.80
C GLY A 544 -4.02 16.09 21.75
N GLY A 545 -4.04 17.42 21.57
CA GLY A 545 -2.81 18.18 21.34
C GLY A 545 -2.28 17.99 19.92
N ASP A 546 -1.03 17.58 19.83
CA ASP A 546 -0.30 17.35 18.58
C ASP A 546 -0.56 15.91 18.08
N THR A 547 -1.72 15.68 17.47
CA THR A 547 -2.25 14.33 17.26
C THR A 547 -1.72 13.63 16.01
N ASP A 548 -1.52 14.35 14.91
CA ASP A 548 -0.90 13.85 13.69
C ASP A 548 0.54 13.41 13.95
N THR A 549 1.40 14.25 14.54
CA THR A 549 2.79 13.86 14.77
C THR A 549 2.93 12.70 15.76
N ASN A 550 2.18 12.72 16.87
CA ASN A 550 2.21 11.62 17.84
C ASN A 550 1.76 10.30 17.21
N ALA A 551 0.73 10.33 16.36
CA ALA A 551 0.22 9.16 15.67
C ALA A 551 1.16 8.69 14.55
N ALA A 552 1.78 9.60 13.80
CA ALA A 552 2.78 9.31 12.78
C ALA A 552 3.98 8.53 13.37
N ILE A 553 4.53 9.03 14.48
CA ILE A 553 5.66 8.40 15.19
C ILE A 553 5.26 7.04 15.78
N CYS A 554 4.08 6.94 16.41
CA CYS A 554 3.57 5.68 16.94
C CYS A 554 3.36 4.65 15.83
N GLY A 555 2.75 5.06 14.72
CA GLY A 555 2.44 4.20 13.58
C GLY A 555 3.68 3.67 12.89
N ALA A 556 4.71 4.52 12.73
CA ALA A 556 6.00 4.08 12.17
C ALA A 556 6.66 2.98 13.01
N LEU A 557 6.73 3.18 14.33
CA LEU A 557 7.40 2.24 15.23
C LEU A 557 6.67 0.91 15.33
N LEU A 558 5.34 0.93 15.51
CA LEU A 558 4.54 -0.29 15.57
C LEU A 558 4.49 -0.99 14.22
N GLY A 559 4.38 -0.25 13.12
CA GLY A 559 4.39 -0.79 11.77
C GLY A 559 5.70 -1.53 11.44
N ALA A 560 6.83 -1.01 11.92
CA ALA A 560 8.14 -1.66 11.81
C ALA A 560 8.23 -3.02 12.52
N THR A 561 7.34 -3.32 13.48
CA THR A 561 7.30 -4.63 14.15
C THR A 561 6.12 -5.50 13.72
N GLN A 562 4.95 -4.92 13.51
CA GLN A 562 3.71 -5.67 13.27
C GLN A 562 3.44 -5.92 11.78
N GLY A 563 4.11 -5.19 10.88
CA GLY A 563 3.98 -5.37 9.45
C GLY A 563 2.79 -4.65 8.82
N ARG A 564 2.71 -4.74 7.48
CA ARG A 564 1.73 -4.03 6.65
C ARG A 564 0.29 -4.35 7.06
N GLU A 565 -0.02 -5.61 7.37
CA GLU A 565 -1.38 -6.06 7.75
C GLU A 565 -1.84 -5.55 9.12
N ALA A 566 -0.95 -5.01 9.95
CA ALA A 566 -1.35 -4.34 11.19
C ALA A 566 -1.97 -2.96 10.94
N VAL A 567 -1.68 -2.32 9.80
CA VAL A 567 -2.34 -1.07 9.40
C VAL A 567 -3.69 -1.44 8.77
N PRO A 568 -4.82 -0.99 9.33
CA PRO A 568 -6.16 -1.30 8.80
C PRO A 568 -6.27 -1.06 7.30
N MET A 569 -6.88 -2.04 6.61
CA MET A 569 -7.05 -1.98 5.15
C MET A 569 -7.72 -0.68 4.69
N THR A 570 -8.72 -0.21 5.44
CA THR A 570 -9.44 1.06 5.19
C THR A 570 -8.52 2.27 5.20
N TRP A 571 -7.56 2.32 6.14
CA TRP A 571 -6.60 3.41 6.23
C TRP A 571 -5.55 3.31 5.13
N ARG A 572 -4.97 2.13 4.91
CA ARG A 572 -3.96 1.91 3.86
C ARG A 572 -4.48 2.32 2.48
N ARG A 573 -5.69 1.87 2.13
CA ARG A 573 -6.27 2.16 0.80
C ARG A 573 -6.56 3.64 0.60
N GLN A 574 -6.94 4.37 1.66
CA GLN A 574 -7.18 5.81 1.59
C GLN A 574 -5.87 6.58 1.42
N VAL A 575 -4.85 6.26 2.22
CA VAL A 575 -3.52 6.86 2.10
C VAL A 575 -2.89 6.58 0.74
N LEU A 576 -2.86 5.32 0.28
CA LEU A 576 -2.30 4.97 -1.02
C LEU A 576 -3.13 5.55 -2.19
N GLY A 577 -4.44 5.74 -1.97
CA GLY A 577 -5.38 6.25 -2.96
C GLY A 577 -5.42 7.78 -3.07
N CYS A 578 -4.85 8.48 -2.08
CA CYS A 578 -4.94 9.92 -1.97
C CYS A 578 -3.93 10.63 -2.90
N ARG A 579 -4.43 11.57 -3.70
CA ARG A 579 -3.60 12.48 -4.49
C ARG A 579 -4.14 13.88 -4.33
N ALA A 580 -3.40 14.72 -3.61
CA ALA A 580 -3.75 16.12 -3.39
C ALA A 580 -3.47 16.97 -4.65
N VAL A 581 -4.12 16.63 -5.76
CA VAL A 581 -3.98 17.33 -7.04
C VAL A 581 -4.64 18.71 -6.95
N LYS A 582 -4.02 19.75 -7.52
CA LYS A 582 -4.68 21.04 -7.67
C LYS A 582 -5.95 20.90 -8.53
N GLY A 583 -7.12 21.09 -7.92
CA GLY A 583 -8.40 20.87 -8.57
C GLY A 583 -9.59 21.12 -7.63
N VAL A 584 -10.79 20.82 -8.13
CA VAL A 584 -12.04 21.00 -7.37
C VAL A 584 -12.00 20.18 -6.08
N GLY A 585 -12.40 20.81 -4.97
CA GLY A 585 -12.52 20.15 -3.67
C GLY A 585 -11.19 19.92 -2.93
N VAL A 586 -10.04 20.32 -3.48
CA VAL A 586 -8.72 20.17 -2.84
C VAL A 586 -8.27 21.51 -2.28
N ARG A 587 -8.32 21.65 -0.96
CA ARG A 587 -7.91 22.90 -0.28
C ARG A 587 -6.40 23.05 -0.18
N GLN A 588 -5.70 21.94 0.09
CA GLN A 588 -4.26 21.89 0.29
C GLN A 588 -3.59 21.03 -0.79
N PRO A 589 -3.48 21.50 -2.04
CA PRO A 589 -2.85 20.71 -3.09
C PRO A 589 -1.34 20.59 -2.87
N ARG A 590 -0.78 19.40 -3.11
CA ARG A 590 0.63 19.09 -2.90
C ARG A 590 1.28 18.55 -4.17
N PRO A 591 2.55 18.90 -4.46
CA PRO A 591 3.30 18.32 -5.57
C PRO A 591 3.34 16.79 -5.53
N ALA A 592 3.41 16.15 -6.71
CA ALA A 592 3.34 14.70 -6.85
C ALA A 592 4.44 13.92 -6.11
N VAL A 593 5.58 14.55 -5.81
CA VAL A 593 6.68 13.95 -5.04
C VAL A 593 6.30 13.71 -3.57
N TYR A 594 5.28 14.41 -3.07
CA TYR A 594 4.75 14.30 -1.71
C TYR A 594 3.43 13.52 -1.64
N TRP A 595 3.05 12.81 -2.70
CA TRP A 595 1.97 11.83 -2.62
C TRP A 595 2.51 10.49 -2.12
N THR A 596 1.64 9.72 -1.48
CA THR A 596 1.94 8.43 -0.83
C THR A 596 1.65 7.23 -1.72
N ASP A 597 1.30 7.44 -2.98
CA ASP A 597 0.80 6.38 -3.86
C ASP A 597 1.88 5.40 -4.36
N ASP A 598 3.16 5.66 -4.08
CA ASP A 598 4.28 4.74 -4.29
C ASP A 598 4.94 4.28 -2.97
N ALA A 599 4.28 4.46 -1.82
CA ALA A 599 4.84 4.13 -0.50
C ALA A 599 5.36 2.68 -0.37
N VAL A 600 4.67 1.74 -1.01
CA VAL A 600 5.02 0.31 -0.99
C VAL A 600 6.34 0.06 -1.73
N ASP A 601 6.52 0.66 -2.91
CA ASP A 601 7.78 0.60 -3.66
C ASP A 601 8.88 1.41 -2.98
N LEU A 602 8.53 2.53 -2.34
CA LEU A 602 9.47 3.36 -1.58
C LEU A 602 10.08 2.59 -0.40
N ALA A 603 9.25 1.89 0.37
CA ALA A 603 9.69 1.02 1.47
C ALA A 603 10.67 -0.05 0.96
N GLU A 604 10.33 -0.72 -0.14
CA GLU A 604 11.20 -1.75 -0.74
C GLU A 604 12.53 -1.18 -1.22
N GLY A 605 12.51 -0.01 -1.86
CA GLY A 605 13.70 0.69 -2.30
C GLY A 605 14.64 1.03 -1.13
N LEU A 606 14.09 1.49 -0.01
CA LEU A 606 14.86 1.82 1.18
C LEU A 606 15.48 0.55 1.78
N THR A 607 14.70 -0.52 1.94
CA THR A 607 15.22 -1.81 2.42
C THR A 607 16.36 -2.34 1.54
N ALA A 608 16.28 -2.13 0.22
CA ALA A 608 17.35 -2.54 -0.69
C ALA A 608 18.68 -1.77 -0.48
N LEU A 609 18.66 -0.56 0.12
CA LEU A 609 19.88 0.15 0.51
C LEU A 609 20.62 -0.56 1.65
N ALA A 610 19.88 -1.14 2.61
CA ALA A 610 20.47 -1.84 3.74
C ALA A 610 21.34 -3.03 3.29
N MET A 611 20.86 -3.76 2.27
CA MET A 611 21.50 -4.96 1.73
C MET A 611 22.74 -4.70 0.87
N ARG A 612 23.12 -3.44 0.60
CA ARG A 612 24.38 -3.09 -0.08
C ARG A 612 25.57 -2.97 0.88
N ALA A 613 25.30 -2.83 2.18
CA ALA A 613 26.32 -2.58 3.19
C ALA A 613 26.69 -3.83 4.01
N ALA A 614 25.98 -4.94 3.79
CA ALA A 614 26.35 -6.28 4.22
C ALA A 614 26.94 -7.04 3.03
#